data_AF-A0A9X1U236-F1
#
_entry.id   AF-A0A9X1U236-F1
#
_cell.length_a   1.000
_cell.length_b   1.000
_cell.length_c   1.000
_cell.angle_alpha   90.00
_cell.angle_beta   90.00
_cell.angle_gamma   90.00
#
_symmetry.space_group_name_H-M   'P 1'
#
loop_
_entity.id
_entity.type
_entity.pdbx_description
1 polymer ?
#
loop_
_entity_poly.entity_id
_entity_poly.type
_entity_poly.pdbx_seq_one_letter_code
_entity_poly.pdbx_strand_id
1 'polypeptide(L)'
;MGFGGSAAAMIQSIRSNAKQLAKRNNYFEKNPASKYGTSTKVVDYKKMSPAQFAAFKQKLKESELRRQKNVAIVFSSVMLVIVGALIYFLFFY
;
A
#
# COMPACT_ATOMS: atom_id res chain seq x y z
N MET A 1 32.91 -35.03 -4.85
CA MET A 1 31.63 -34.29 -4.68
C MET A 1 31.32 -33.62 -6.01
N GLY A 2 30.63 -34.33 -6.90
CA GLY A 2 30.54 -33.98 -8.32
C GLY A 2 29.31 -33.14 -8.66
N PHE A 3 29.43 -32.39 -9.77
CA PHE A 3 28.42 -31.56 -10.44
C PHE A 3 27.00 -32.18 -10.51
N GLY A 4 26.90 -33.51 -10.53
CA GLY A 4 25.62 -34.23 -10.52
C GLY A 4 24.81 -34.08 -9.21
N GLY A 5 25.46 -33.92 -8.06
CA GLY A 5 24.77 -33.71 -6.77
C GLY A 5 24.17 -32.31 -6.65
N SER A 6 24.89 -31.30 -7.13
CA SER A 6 24.43 -29.90 -7.17
C SER A 6 23.31 -29.69 -8.20
N ALA A 7 23.40 -30.34 -9.36
CA ALA A 7 22.31 -30.32 -10.35
C ALA A 7 21.05 -31.02 -9.83
N ALA A 8 21.18 -32.16 -9.16
CA ALA A 8 20.05 -32.86 -8.55
C ALA A 8 19.36 -32.03 -7.46
N ALA A 9 20.15 -31.36 -6.59
CA ALA A 9 19.62 -30.47 -5.56
C ALA A 9 18.88 -29.26 -6.16
N MET A 10 19.38 -28.71 -7.26
CA MET A 10 18.72 -27.62 -7.99
C MET A 10 17.39 -28.08 -8.62
N ILE A 11 17.35 -29.26 -9.23
CA ILE A 11 16.11 -29.81 -9.80
C ILE A 11 15.07 -30.06 -8.69
N GLN A 12 15.52 -30.54 -7.53
CA GLN A 12 14.64 -30.77 -6.38
C GLN A 12 14.10 -29.45 -5.79
N SER A 13 14.91 -28.40 -5.72
CA SER A 13 14.48 -27.09 -5.23
C SER A 13 13.48 -26.41 -6.17
N ILE A 14 13.67 -26.54 -7.49
CA ILE A 14 12.73 -26.07 -8.52
C ILE A 14 11.40 -26.82 -8.41
N ARG A 15 11.44 -28.15 -8.30
CA ARG A 15 10.23 -28.99 -8.19
C ARG A 15 9.46 -28.71 -6.90
N SER A 16 10.16 -28.45 -5.79
CA SER A 16 9.54 -28.07 -4.53
C SER A 16 8.83 -26.71 -4.62
N ASN A 17 9.49 -25.70 -5.20
CA ASN A 17 8.89 -24.39 -5.44
C ASN A 17 7.67 -24.46 -6.35
N ALA A 18 7.72 -25.23 -7.45
CA ALA A 18 6.59 -25.41 -8.35
C ALA A 18 5.37 -26.04 -7.65
N LYS A 19 5.59 -27.02 -6.77
CA LYS A 19 4.51 -27.63 -5.96
C LYS A 19 3.93 -26.66 -4.94
N GLN A 20 4.75 -25.81 -4.32
CA GLN A 20 4.29 -24.76 -3.40
C GLN A 20 3.50 -23.66 -4.12
N LEU A 21 3.93 -23.27 -5.32
CA LEU A 21 3.21 -22.32 -6.17
C LEU A 21 1.85 -22.88 -6.61
N ALA A 22 1.79 -24.15 -7.01
CA ALA A 22 0.53 -24.80 -7.40
C ALA A 22 -0.46 -24.98 -6.24
N LYS A 23 0.02 -25.14 -5.00
CA LYS A 23 -0.82 -25.25 -3.80
C LYS A 23 -1.18 -23.90 -3.18
N ARG A 24 -0.50 -22.82 -3.55
CA ARG A 24 -0.88 -21.47 -3.11
C ARG A 24 -2.19 -21.12 -3.78
N ASN A 25 -3.23 -20.89 -2.97
CA ASN A 25 -4.40 -20.16 -3.43
C ASN A 25 -3.91 -18.84 -4.04
N ASN A 26 -4.13 -18.67 -5.35
CA ASN A 26 -3.85 -17.43 -6.04
C ASN A 26 -4.63 -16.33 -5.33
N TYR A 27 -3.94 -15.47 -4.58
CA TYR A 27 -4.54 -14.32 -3.90
C TYR A 27 -5.25 -13.37 -4.87
N PHE A 28 -4.98 -13.50 -6.18
CA PHE A 28 -5.62 -12.77 -7.27
C PHE A 28 -6.87 -13.46 -7.85
N GLU A 29 -7.08 -14.77 -7.61
CA GLU A 29 -8.24 -15.52 -8.13
C GLU A 29 -9.26 -15.88 -7.06
N LYS A 30 -8.95 -15.63 -5.78
CA LYS A 30 -9.94 -15.71 -4.73
C LYS A 30 -10.91 -14.55 -4.92
N ASN A 31 -12.01 -14.76 -5.66
CA ASN A 31 -13.21 -13.92 -5.57
C ASN A 31 -13.56 -13.85 -4.08
N PRO A 32 -13.26 -12.75 -3.36
CA PRO A 32 -13.78 -12.64 -2.03
C PRO A 32 -15.29 -12.49 -2.23
N ALA A 33 -16.08 -13.47 -1.76
CA ALA A 33 -17.51 -13.26 -1.60
C ALA A 33 -17.66 -11.90 -0.89
N SER A 34 -18.17 -10.92 -1.63
CA SER A 34 -18.06 -9.51 -1.31
C SER A 34 -18.91 -9.20 -0.08
N LYS A 35 -18.35 -9.44 1.11
CA LYS A 35 -18.90 -8.95 2.37
C LYS A 35 -18.71 -7.44 2.54
N TYR A 36 -18.01 -6.81 1.61
CA TYR A 36 -17.83 -5.36 1.54
C TYR A 36 -18.47 -4.88 0.25
N GLY A 37 -19.43 -3.97 0.40
CA GLY A 37 -20.29 -3.44 -0.67
C GLY A 37 -19.50 -2.98 -1.89
N THR A 38 -20.09 -3.24 -3.05
CA THR A 38 -19.81 -2.63 -4.36
C THR A 38 -18.42 -2.03 -4.48
N SER A 39 -17.40 -2.88 -4.59
CA SER A 39 -16.06 -2.46 -4.98
C SER A 39 -16.17 -1.66 -6.27
N THR A 40 -15.89 -0.36 -6.19
CA THR A 40 -15.83 0.53 -7.35
C THR A 40 -14.91 -0.13 -8.36
N LYS A 41 -15.46 -0.51 -9.52
CA LYS A 41 -14.72 -1.17 -10.61
C LYS A 41 -13.32 -0.56 -10.72
N VAL A 42 -12.29 -1.41 -10.61
CA VAL A 42 -10.92 -0.99 -10.87
C VAL A 42 -10.89 -0.51 -12.32
N VAL A 43 -10.91 0.81 -12.51
CA VAL A 43 -10.89 1.41 -13.84
C VAL A 43 -9.49 1.18 -14.39
N ASP A 44 -9.37 0.39 -15.45
CA ASP A 44 -8.10 0.19 -16.14
C ASP A 44 -7.72 1.48 -16.87
N TYR A 45 -6.89 2.31 -16.23
CA TYR A 45 -6.49 3.63 -16.72
C TYR A 45 -5.57 3.57 -17.96
N LYS A 46 -5.19 2.36 -18.41
CA LYS A 46 -4.33 2.16 -19.58
C LYS A 46 -4.97 2.65 -20.89
N LYS A 47 -6.30 2.86 -20.91
CA LYS A 47 -7.07 3.38 -22.06
C LYS A 47 -7.79 4.70 -21.77
N MET A 48 -7.24 5.56 -20.91
CA MET A 48 -7.87 6.85 -20.58
C MET A 48 -7.59 7.89 -21.67
N SER A 49 -8.62 8.59 -22.15
CA SER A 49 -8.46 9.71 -23.09
C SER A 49 -7.60 10.82 -22.46
N PRO A 50 -6.78 11.58 -23.22
CA PRO A 50 -5.94 12.66 -22.68
C PRO A 50 -6.70 13.67 -21.81
N ALA A 51 -7.95 13.98 -22.17
CA ALA A 51 -8.82 14.88 -21.41
C ALA A 51 -9.23 14.29 -20.04
N GLN A 52 -9.48 12.98 -19.99
CA GLN A 52 -9.81 12.28 -18.76
C GLN A 52 -8.59 12.12 -17.84
N PHE A 53 -7.39 11.95 -18.41
CA PHE A 53 -6.14 11.90 -17.66
C PHE A 53 -5.80 13.24 -17.00
N ALA A 54 -6.03 14.36 -17.70
CA ALA A 54 -5.86 15.70 -17.13
C ALA A 54 -6.77 15.93 -15.92
N ALA A 55 -8.05 15.57 -16.03
CA ALA A 55 -9.00 15.67 -14.93
C ALA A 55 -8.62 14.75 -13.75
N PHE A 56 -8.12 13.55 -14.02
CA PHE A 56 -7.62 12.64 -12.99
C PHE A 56 -6.40 13.19 -12.25
N LYS A 57 -5.44 13.76 -12.99
CA LYS A 57 -4.25 14.40 -12.41
C LYS A 57 -4.61 15.57 -11.51
N GLN A 58 -5.60 16.36 -11.90
CA GLN A 58 -6.10 17.48 -11.11
C GLN A 58 -6.77 16.99 -9.82
N LYS A 59 -7.63 15.97 -9.89
CA LYS A 59 -8.25 15.35 -8.71
C LYS A 59 -7.22 14.76 -7.74
N LEU A 60 -6.18 14.09 -8.25
CA LEU A 60 -5.08 13.57 -7.42
C LEU A 60 -4.34 14.68 -6.67
N LYS A 61 -4.02 15.78 -7.36
CA LYS A 61 -3.32 16.91 -6.76
C LYS A 61 -4.14 17.56 -5.65
N GLU A 62 -5.45 17.72 -5.85
CA GLU A 62 -6.34 18.25 -4.84
C GLU A 62 -6.50 17.33 -3.63
N SER A 63 -6.62 16.02 -3.83
CA SER A 63 -6.70 15.07 -2.72
C SER A 63 -5.42 15.05 -1.88
N GLU A 64 -4.26 15.16 -2.54
CA GLU A 64 -2.98 15.20 -1.84
C GLU A 64 -2.83 16.48 -1.02
N LEU A 65 -3.21 17.64 -1.58
CA LEU A 65 -3.22 18.92 -0.86
C LEU A 65 -4.15 18.90 0.35
N ARG A 66 -5.36 18.34 0.23
CA ARG A 66 -6.29 18.19 1.36
C ARG A 66 -5.71 17.27 2.44
N ARG A 67 -5.09 16.15 2.04
CA ARG A 67 -4.44 15.23 2.97
C ARG A 67 -3.29 15.91 3.71
N GLN A 68 -2.41 16.61 3.00
CA GLN A 68 -1.29 17.33 3.59
C GLN A 68 -1.75 18.41 4.57
N LYS A 69 -2.79 19.17 4.22
CA LYS A 69 -3.40 20.15 5.14
C LYS A 69 -3.91 19.49 6.42
N ASN A 70 -4.67 18.41 6.29
CA ASN A 70 -5.20 17.70 7.45
C ASN A 70 -4.08 17.14 8.34
N VAL A 71 -3.04 16.54 7.74
CA VAL A 71 -1.86 16.06 8.48
C VAL A 71 -1.14 17.21 9.18
N ALA A 72 -0.94 18.34 8.49
CA ALA A 72 -0.29 19.50 9.08
C ALA A 72 -1.08 20.06 10.27
N ILE A 73 -2.42 20.14 10.17
CA ILE A 73 -3.30 20.62 11.26
C ILE A 73 -3.23 19.67 12.46
N VAL A 74 -3.33 18.37 12.24
CA VAL A 74 -3.26 17.39 13.33
C VAL A 74 -1.89 17.43 13.99
N PHE A 75 -0.82 17.42 13.19
CA PHE A 75 0.54 17.46 13.71
C PHE A 75 0.83 18.75 14.50
N SER A 76 0.43 19.90 13.98
CA SER A 76 0.61 21.19 14.66
C SER A 76 -0.19 21.27 15.95
N SER A 77 -1.43 20.75 15.97
CA SER A 77 -2.25 20.71 17.18
C SER A 77 -1.60 19.88 18.29
N VAL A 78 -1.07 18.70 17.95
CA VAL A 78 -0.39 17.83 18.91
C VAL A 78 0.89 18.48 19.43
N MET A 79 1.69 19.07 18.53
CA MET A 79 2.91 19.78 18.92
C MET A 79 2.64 20.97 19.85
N LEU A 80 1.58 21.74 19.60
CA LEU A 80 1.19 22.85 20.48
C LEU A 80 0.83 22.38 21.90
N VAL A 81 0.13 21.26 22.03
CA VAL A 81 -0.21 20.68 23.35
C VAL A 81 1.05 20.27 24.10
N ILE A 82 1.99 19.60 23.42
CA ILE A 82 3.25 19.16 24.03
C ILE A 82 4.08 20.36 24.47
N VAL A 83 4.25 21.36 23.60
CA VAL A 83 5.00 22.58 23.93
C VAL A 83 4.35 23.34 25.07
N GLY A 84 3.01 23.47 25.07
CA GLY A 84 2.27 24.09 26.17
C GLY A 84 2.47 23.38 27.50
N ALA A 85 2.43 22.04 27.50
CA ALA A 85 2.68 21.23 28.70
C ALA A 85 4.12 21.41 29.22
N LEU A 86 5.11 21.44 28.32
CA LEU A 86 6.51 21.70 28.69
C LEU A 86 6.68 23.09 29.30
N ILE A 87 6.10 24.13 28.70
CA ILE A 87 6.16 25.49 29.25
C ILE A 87 5.51 25.53 30.63
N TYR A 88 4.33 24.93 30.80
CA TYR A 88 3.67 24.86 32.09
C TYR A 88 4.56 24.19 33.14
N PHE A 89 5.17 23.05 32.80
CA PHE A 89 6.05 22.32 33.70
C PHE A 89 7.35 23.06 34.03
N LEU A 90 7.89 23.85 33.11
CA LEU A 90 9.15 24.58 33.33
C LEU A 90 9.00 25.87 34.14
N PHE A 91 7.83 26.51 34.07
CA PHE A 91 7.64 27.87 34.61
C PHE A 91 6.62 27.96 35.74
N PHE A 92 5.72 26.98 35.88
CA PHE A 92 4.64 27.00 36.87
C PHE A 92 4.64 25.80 37.83
N TYR A 93 5.55 24.86 37.63
CA TYR A 93 5.85 23.75 38.54
C TYR A 93 7.33 23.81 38.92
#